data_AF-A0A3L6J918-F1
#
_entry.id   AF-A0A3L6J918-F1
#
_cell.length_a   1.000
_cell.length_b   1.000
_cell.length_c   1.000
_cell.angle_alpha   90.00
_cell.angle_beta   90.00
_cell.angle_gamma   90.00
#
_symmetry.space_group_name_H-M   'P 1'
#
loop_
_entity.id
_entity.type
_entity.pdbx_description
1 polymer ?
#
loop_
_entity_poly.entity_id
_entity_poly.type
_entity_poly.pdbx_seq_one_letter_code
_entity_poly.pdbx_strand_id
1 'polypeptide(L)'
;MRRTLQAIMAFAVLAMLLAGTASAATSQGLEWGITVGDQSNFDITATTEGVVETDEVIYMEVLVRPVIPNIITALDELPFDDLDLDISWANGTDLGWSGLIFILLFVATPSFIFPIGNYTLLTELYNADDFYNGTVYDSGGYWGVNFNDFEFSEGSNQSIDIHVDYLKDDGVLAHWTVTMTNTTSSLVTGSIIMTRQGLPGLDIVGWIRDNLLLVGVGVGIVVILGAVVCMRRK
;
A
#
# COMPACT_ATOMS: atom_id res chain seq x y z
N MET A 1 -37.34 -23.94 -20.56
CA MET A 1 -37.24 -22.46 -20.52
C MET A 1 -37.55 -21.86 -19.15
N ARG A 2 -38.67 -22.18 -18.48
CA ARG A 2 -39.00 -21.61 -17.13
C ARG A 2 -37.90 -21.80 -16.07
N ARG A 3 -37.29 -22.99 -16.00
CA ARG A 3 -36.26 -23.32 -15.00
C ARG A 3 -34.93 -22.58 -15.23
N THR A 4 -34.57 -22.36 -16.49
CA THR A 4 -33.35 -21.64 -16.88
C THR A 4 -33.45 -20.15 -16.55
N LEU A 5 -34.63 -19.56 -16.77
CA LEU A 5 -34.90 -18.16 -16.42
C LEU A 5 -34.85 -17.92 -14.91
N GLN A 6 -35.40 -18.85 -14.12
CA GLN A 6 -35.38 -18.79 -12.66
C GLN A 6 -33.96 -18.89 -12.09
N ALA A 7 -33.10 -19.74 -12.68
CA ALA A 7 -31.71 -19.87 -12.26
C ALA A 7 -30.89 -18.60 -12.54
N ILE A 8 -31.08 -17.97 -13.70
CA ILE A 8 -30.40 -16.72 -14.06
C ILE A 8 -30.82 -15.59 -13.11
N MET A 9 -32.11 -15.50 -12.80
CA MET A 9 -32.64 -14.47 -11.90
C MET A 9 -32.14 -14.66 -10.46
N ALA A 10 -32.06 -15.90 -9.99
CA ALA A 10 -31.48 -16.20 -8.67
C ALA A 10 -29.99 -15.84 -8.60
N PHE A 11 -29.23 -16.12 -9.67
CA PHE A 11 -27.81 -15.73 -9.76
C PHE A 11 -27.62 -14.21 -9.79
N ALA A 12 -28.46 -13.47 -10.50
CA ALA A 12 -28.40 -12.01 -10.54
C ALA A 12 -28.74 -11.38 -9.19
N VAL A 13 -29.72 -11.91 -8.47
CA VAL A 13 -30.07 -11.43 -7.11
C VAL A 13 -28.97 -11.76 -6.12
N LEU A 14 -28.38 -12.95 -6.18
CA LEU A 14 -27.21 -13.31 -5.38
C LEU A 14 -26.01 -12.40 -5.71
N ALA A 15 -25.76 -12.10 -6.98
CA ALA A 15 -24.69 -11.18 -7.39
C ALA A 15 -24.94 -9.74 -6.90
N MET A 16 -26.20 -9.27 -6.89
CA MET A 16 -26.55 -7.95 -6.36
C MET A 16 -26.46 -7.88 -4.83
N LEU A 17 -26.69 -8.99 -4.11
CA LEU A 17 -26.52 -9.06 -2.66
C LEU A 17 -25.05 -9.26 -2.24
N LEU A 18 -24.21 -9.80 -3.13
CA LEU A 18 -22.76 -9.93 -2.97
C LEU A 18 -22.00 -8.66 -3.37
N ALA A 19 -22.61 -7.78 -4.17
CA ALA A 19 -22.17 -6.40 -4.31
C ALA A 19 -22.50 -5.70 -2.99
N GLY A 20 -21.58 -5.82 -2.03
CA GLY A 20 -21.69 -5.25 -0.69
C GLY A 20 -22.02 -3.76 -0.70
N THR A 21 -22.39 -3.23 0.46
CA THR A 21 -22.62 -1.81 0.69
C THR A 21 -21.49 -1.00 0.05
N ALA A 22 -21.77 -0.38 -1.11
CA ALA A 22 -20.84 0.54 -1.72
C ALA A 22 -20.57 1.62 -0.66
N SER A 23 -19.35 1.61 -0.11
CA SER A 23 -18.81 2.80 0.54
C SER A 23 -18.98 3.92 -0.49
N ALA A 24 -19.58 5.03 -0.10
CA ALA A 24 -19.81 6.11 -1.04
C ALA A 24 -18.46 6.71 -1.39
N ALA A 25 -17.86 6.26 -2.49
CA ALA A 25 -16.73 6.92 -3.10
C ALA A 25 -17.06 8.40 -3.28
N THR A 26 -16.12 9.26 -2.89
CA THR A 26 -16.26 10.71 -3.10
C THR A 26 -16.46 11.03 -4.58
N SER A 27 -16.88 12.26 -4.90
CA SER A 27 -17.00 12.69 -6.30
C SER A 27 -15.69 12.60 -7.09
N GLN A 28 -14.56 12.52 -6.38
CA GLN A 28 -13.21 12.36 -6.93
C GLN A 28 -12.72 10.90 -6.95
N GLY A 29 -13.55 9.93 -6.55
CA GLY A 29 -13.22 8.51 -6.60
C GLY A 29 -12.28 8.04 -5.49
N LEU A 30 -12.23 8.77 -4.37
CA LEU A 30 -11.52 8.34 -3.16
C LEU A 30 -12.48 7.68 -2.18
N GLU A 31 -12.03 6.60 -1.54
CA GLU A 31 -12.71 5.92 -0.44
C GLU A 31 -11.71 5.29 0.52
N TRP A 32 -12.13 4.97 1.74
CA TRP A 32 -11.31 4.16 2.64
C TRP A 32 -11.48 2.68 2.28
N GLY A 33 -10.37 1.98 2.01
CA GLY A 33 -10.36 0.54 1.74
C GLY A 33 -10.49 -0.35 2.98
N ILE A 34 -10.60 0.27 4.15
CA ILE A 34 -10.71 -0.38 5.46
C ILE A 34 -12.11 -0.23 6.06
N THR A 35 -12.42 -1.11 7.01
CA THR A 35 -13.61 -1.08 7.86
C THR A 35 -13.22 -1.02 9.33
N VAL A 36 -14.14 -0.54 10.18
CA VAL A 36 -13.91 -0.51 11.63
C VAL A 36 -13.86 -1.94 12.17
N GLY A 37 -12.83 -2.24 12.96
CA GLY A 37 -12.51 -3.58 13.46
C GLY A 37 -11.58 -4.37 12.54
N ASP A 38 -11.16 -3.83 11.39
CA ASP A 38 -10.12 -4.48 10.58
C ASP A 38 -8.80 -4.46 11.34
N GLN A 39 -8.10 -5.60 11.28
CA GLN A 39 -6.81 -5.79 11.92
C GLN A 39 -5.73 -6.03 10.87
N SER A 40 -4.57 -5.41 11.08
CA SER A 40 -3.37 -5.62 10.30
C SER A 40 -2.18 -5.82 11.22
N ASN A 41 -1.39 -6.85 10.93
CA ASN A 41 -0.23 -7.22 11.73
C ASN A 41 1.03 -6.91 10.93
N PHE A 42 2.09 -6.48 11.59
CA PHE A 42 3.35 -6.18 10.93
C PHE A 42 4.52 -6.80 11.68
N ASP A 43 5.44 -7.38 10.92
CA ASP A 43 6.75 -7.78 11.40
C ASP A 43 7.67 -6.56 11.30
N ILE A 44 8.35 -6.20 12.39
CA ILE A 44 9.33 -5.11 12.43
C ILE A 44 10.70 -5.64 12.84
N THR A 45 11.70 -5.34 12.02
CA THR A 45 13.09 -5.70 12.25
C THR A 45 13.96 -4.45 12.18
N ALA A 46 14.74 -4.20 13.24
CA ALA A 46 15.76 -3.16 13.27
C ALA A 46 17.15 -3.81 13.31
N THR A 47 18.04 -3.35 12.44
CA THR A 47 19.40 -3.85 12.31
C THR A 47 20.38 -2.68 12.41
N THR A 48 21.42 -2.83 13.22
CA THR A 48 22.51 -1.86 13.36
C THR A 48 23.82 -2.58 13.09
N GLU A 49 24.63 -2.07 12.15
CA GLU A 49 25.93 -2.66 11.76
C GLU A 49 25.86 -4.16 11.41
N GLY A 50 24.74 -4.60 10.83
CA GLY A 50 24.50 -6.01 10.46
C GLY A 50 24.06 -6.92 11.61
N VAL A 51 23.85 -6.38 12.80
CA VAL A 51 23.31 -7.09 13.97
C VAL A 51 21.84 -6.72 14.15
N VAL A 52 20.97 -7.72 14.25
CA VAL A 52 19.55 -7.52 14.55
C VAL A 52 19.41 -7.10 16.01
N GLU A 53 18.93 -5.88 16.24
CA GLU A 53 18.71 -5.33 17.59
C GLU A 53 17.27 -5.50 18.06
N THR A 54 16.33 -5.51 17.12
CA THR A 54 14.90 -5.67 17.40
C THR A 54 14.28 -6.54 16.33
N ASP A 55 13.45 -7.49 16.75
CA ASP A 55 12.65 -8.35 15.91
C ASP A 55 11.34 -8.61 16.64
N GLU A 56 10.33 -7.82 16.31
CA GLU A 56 9.06 -7.74 17.04
C GLU A 56 7.89 -7.76 16.07
N VAL A 57 6.69 -7.97 16.62
CA VAL A 57 5.45 -7.89 15.86
C VAL A 57 4.58 -6.80 16.48
N ILE A 58 3.94 -5.99 15.63
CA ILE A 58 2.93 -5.03 16.04
C ILE A 58 1.56 -5.43 15.49
N TYR A 59 0.52 -5.14 16.27
CA TYR A 59 -0.87 -5.28 15.90
C TYR A 59 -1.48 -3.90 15.77
N MET A 60 -2.20 -3.69 14.67
CA MET A 60 -2.95 -2.47 14.39
C MET A 60 -4.42 -2.83 14.17
N GLU A 61 -5.33 -2.16 14.89
CA GLU A 61 -6.77 -2.28 14.72
C GLU A 61 -7.39 -0.92 14.40
N VAL A 62 -8.32 -0.89 13.45
CA VAL A 62 -9.06 0.33 13.08
C VAL A 62 -10.22 0.53 14.05
N LEU A 63 -10.13 1.54 14.92
CA LEU A 63 -11.20 1.88 15.87
C LEU A 63 -12.22 2.85 15.28
N VAL A 64 -11.76 3.86 14.54
CA VAL A 64 -12.61 4.87 13.91
C VAL A 64 -12.19 5.09 12.47
N ARG A 65 -13.18 5.18 11.59
CA ARG A 65 -12.99 5.51 10.17
C ARG A 65 -13.75 6.78 9.82
N PRO A 66 -13.05 7.90 9.55
CA PRO A 66 -13.69 9.17 9.24
C PRO A 66 -14.31 9.19 7.84
N VAL A 67 -15.15 10.20 7.57
CA VAL A 67 -15.74 10.41 6.24
C VAL A 67 -14.83 11.35 5.45
N ILE A 68 -14.38 10.90 4.27
CA ILE A 68 -13.60 11.75 3.37
C ILE A 68 -14.50 12.85 2.81
N PRO A 69 -14.08 14.14 2.85
CA PRO A 69 -14.82 15.21 2.20
C PRO A 69 -15.08 14.92 0.72
N ASN A 70 -16.22 15.36 0.20
CA ASN A 70 -16.61 15.03 -1.18
C ASN A 70 -15.66 15.60 -2.25
N ILE A 71 -15.01 16.72 -1.95
CA ILE A 71 -14.01 17.38 -2.78
C ILE A 71 -12.85 17.74 -1.86
N ILE A 72 -11.65 17.37 -2.26
CA ILE A 72 -10.39 17.75 -1.64
C ILE A 72 -9.45 18.39 -2.67
N THR A 73 -8.64 19.33 -2.20
CA THR A 73 -7.67 20.12 -2.97
C THR A 73 -6.28 20.13 -2.37
N ALA A 74 -6.13 19.74 -1.10
CA ALA A 74 -4.87 19.55 -0.42
C ALA A 74 -4.85 18.22 0.35
N LEU A 75 -3.65 17.71 0.64
CA LEU A 75 -3.49 16.41 1.31
C LEU A 75 -3.94 16.47 2.78
N ASP A 76 -3.74 17.61 3.45
CA ASP A 76 -4.16 17.87 4.84
C ASP A 76 -5.69 17.98 5.03
N GLU A 77 -6.45 18.12 3.94
CA GLU A 77 -7.92 18.03 3.98
C GLU A 77 -8.41 16.58 4.14
N LEU A 78 -7.54 15.58 3.94
CA LEU A 78 -7.85 14.20 4.31
C LEU A 78 -7.87 14.09 5.84
N PRO A 79 -8.92 13.47 6.42
CA PRO A 79 -9.12 13.44 7.87
C PRO A 79 -8.24 12.38 8.55
N PHE A 80 -6.92 12.43 8.36
CA PHE A 80 -5.98 11.49 8.98
C PHE A 80 -6.01 11.59 10.51
N ASP A 81 -6.21 12.79 11.06
CA ASP A 81 -6.29 13.03 12.51
C ASP A 81 -7.54 12.43 13.17
N ASP A 82 -8.61 12.22 12.40
CA ASP A 82 -9.85 11.59 12.86
C ASP A 82 -9.83 10.05 12.66
N LEU A 83 -8.77 9.51 12.05
CA LEU A 83 -8.56 8.07 11.92
C LEU A 83 -7.94 7.54 13.21
N ASP A 84 -8.73 6.77 13.97
CA ASP A 84 -8.28 6.20 15.25
C ASP A 84 -7.80 4.77 15.04
N LEU A 85 -6.54 4.53 15.40
CA LEU A 85 -5.85 3.25 15.25
C LEU A 85 -5.34 2.81 16.63
N ASP A 86 -5.75 1.62 17.05
CA ASP A 86 -5.16 0.96 18.22
C ASP A 86 -3.91 0.21 17.77
N ILE A 87 -2.73 0.62 18.24
CA ILE A 87 -1.46 0.00 17.88
C ILE A 87 -0.76 -0.49 19.14
N SER A 88 -0.50 -1.80 19.18
CA SER A 88 0.15 -2.47 20.30
C SER A 88 1.24 -3.42 19.84
N TRP A 89 2.20 -3.68 20.72
CA TRP A 89 3.18 -4.74 20.54
C TRP A 89 2.53 -6.12 20.69
N ALA A 90 3.13 -7.15 20.10
CA ALA A 90 2.59 -8.51 20.18
C ALA A 90 2.56 -9.11 21.60
N ASN A 91 3.32 -8.53 22.52
CA ASN A 91 3.24 -8.85 23.95
C ASN A 91 2.01 -8.20 24.66
N GLY A 92 1.18 -7.47 23.93
CA GLY A 92 -0.03 -6.80 24.41
C GLY A 92 0.22 -5.47 25.12
N THR A 93 1.43 -4.89 24.99
CA THR A 93 1.74 -3.58 25.56
C THR A 93 1.53 -2.47 24.54
N ASP A 94 1.00 -1.34 24.99
CA ASP A 94 0.87 -0.14 24.17
C ASP A 94 2.25 0.37 23.73
N LEU A 95 2.33 0.99 22.55
CA LEU A 95 3.59 1.54 22.04
C LEU A 95 4.22 2.57 22.99
N GLY A 96 3.42 3.42 23.64
CA GLY A 96 3.93 4.48 24.53
C GLY A 96 5.08 5.28 23.88
N TRP A 97 6.19 5.45 24.61
CA TRP A 97 7.38 6.13 24.08
C TRP A 97 8.16 5.35 23.01
N SER A 98 7.99 4.02 22.93
CA SER A 98 8.63 3.22 21.89
C SER A 98 8.06 3.50 20.49
N GLY A 99 6.86 4.09 20.42
CA GLY A 99 6.27 4.56 19.16
C GLY A 99 7.10 5.64 18.45
N LEU A 100 8.09 6.26 19.11
CA LEU A 100 9.04 7.17 18.47
C LEU A 100 9.82 6.52 17.31
N ILE A 101 9.89 5.19 17.25
CA ILE A 101 10.47 4.49 16.09
C ILE A 101 9.80 4.89 14.78
N PHE A 102 8.50 5.19 14.79
CA PHE A 102 7.73 5.56 13.60
C PHE A 102 7.86 7.03 13.21
N ILE A 103 8.69 7.83 13.88
CA ILE A 103 8.83 9.27 13.54
C ILE A 103 9.23 9.47 12.07
N LEU A 104 10.08 8.58 11.53
CA LEU A 104 10.51 8.64 10.13
C LEU A 104 9.40 8.22 9.15
N LEU A 105 8.45 7.37 9.56
CA LEU A 105 7.24 7.13 8.79
C LEU A 105 6.42 8.42 8.68
N PHE A 106 6.27 9.17 9.78
CA PHE A 106 5.50 10.41 9.81
C PHE A 106 6.19 11.60 9.12
N VAL A 107 7.51 11.55 8.94
CA VAL A 107 8.23 12.47 8.04
C VAL A 107 7.89 12.19 6.57
N ALA A 108 7.70 10.92 6.23
CA ALA A 108 7.41 10.52 4.86
C ALA A 108 5.94 10.62 4.49
N THR A 109 5.03 10.31 5.43
CA THR A 109 3.60 10.18 5.19
C THR A 109 2.78 10.45 6.44
N PRO A 110 1.55 11.01 6.34
CA PRO A 110 0.74 11.41 7.50
C PRO A 110 0.18 10.26 8.35
N SER A 111 0.03 9.05 7.81
CA SER A 111 -0.71 7.96 8.47
C SER A 111 -0.29 6.58 7.98
N PHE A 112 -0.61 5.53 8.74
CA PHE A 112 -0.45 4.13 8.33
C PHE A 112 -1.46 3.68 7.27
N ILE A 113 -2.47 4.50 6.97
CA ILE A 113 -3.55 4.17 6.04
C ILE A 113 -3.83 5.35 5.13
N PHE A 114 -3.89 5.09 3.83
CA PHE A 114 -4.30 6.03 2.79
C PHE A 114 -5.65 5.65 2.19
N PRO A 115 -6.40 6.62 1.63
CA PRO A 115 -7.55 6.31 0.79
C PRO A 115 -7.14 5.49 -0.44
N ILE A 116 -8.09 4.71 -0.96
CA ILE A 116 -7.95 3.96 -2.22
C ILE A 116 -8.77 4.61 -3.34
N GLY A 117 -8.57 4.15 -4.57
CA GLY A 117 -9.37 4.48 -5.74
C GLY A 117 -8.63 5.37 -6.74
N ASN A 118 -8.59 6.68 -6.50
CA ASN A 118 -7.96 7.65 -7.40
C ASN A 118 -6.49 7.98 -7.02
N TYR A 119 -5.58 7.05 -7.32
CA TYR A 119 -4.14 7.20 -7.05
C TYR A 119 -3.47 8.33 -7.83
N THR A 120 -4.01 8.71 -8.99
CA THR A 120 -3.55 9.91 -9.71
C THR A 120 -3.79 11.16 -8.90
N LEU A 121 -5.00 11.33 -8.34
CA LEU A 121 -5.30 12.44 -7.45
C LEU A 121 -4.45 12.40 -6.17
N LEU A 122 -4.28 11.24 -5.53
CA LEU A 122 -3.44 11.12 -4.33
C LEU A 122 -1.99 11.55 -4.62
N THR A 123 -1.46 11.18 -5.79
CA THR A 123 -0.14 11.61 -6.25
C THR A 123 -0.08 13.12 -6.47
N GLU A 124 -1.11 13.73 -7.06
CA GLU A 124 -1.21 15.18 -7.24
C GLU A 124 -1.27 15.92 -5.90
N LEU A 125 -2.10 15.46 -4.97
CA LEU A 125 -2.25 16.06 -3.64
C LEU A 125 -0.95 15.96 -2.84
N TYR A 126 -0.29 14.81 -2.87
CA TYR A 126 0.98 14.62 -2.18
C TYR A 126 2.08 15.52 -2.75
N ASN A 127 2.21 15.60 -4.08
CA ASN A 127 3.23 16.44 -4.71
C ASN A 127 2.94 17.96 -4.60
N ALA A 128 1.69 18.33 -4.32
CA ALA A 128 1.29 19.72 -4.08
C ALA A 128 1.50 20.16 -2.62
N ASP A 129 1.76 19.22 -1.72
CA ASP A 129 1.99 19.49 -0.30
C ASP A 129 3.46 19.89 -0.07
N ASP A 130 3.68 21.08 0.49
CA ASP A 130 5.02 21.60 0.77
C ASP A 130 5.73 20.88 1.94
N PHE A 131 4.98 20.13 2.77
CA PHE A 131 5.53 19.41 3.92
C PHE A 131 6.21 18.10 3.48
N TYR A 132 5.65 17.40 2.51
CA TYR A 132 6.16 16.12 2.03
C TYR A 132 6.95 16.28 0.72
N ASN A 133 8.23 15.93 0.72
CA ASN A 133 9.11 16.13 -0.45
C ASN A 133 9.64 14.82 -1.07
N GLY A 134 8.92 13.72 -0.87
CA GLY A 134 9.24 12.42 -1.44
C GLY A 134 8.87 12.29 -2.92
N THR A 135 9.50 11.35 -3.63
CA THR A 135 9.07 10.94 -4.97
C THR A 135 7.96 9.90 -4.86
N VAL A 136 6.75 10.25 -5.27
CA VAL A 136 5.63 9.31 -5.37
C VAL A 136 5.86 8.36 -6.54
N TYR A 137 5.50 7.10 -6.35
CA TYR A 137 5.44 6.13 -7.43
C TYR A 137 4.14 5.32 -7.35
N ASP A 138 3.62 4.98 -8.53
CA ASP A 138 2.33 4.31 -8.68
C ASP A 138 2.52 3.03 -9.50
N SER A 139 2.61 1.89 -8.81
CA SER A 139 2.85 0.57 -9.42
C SER A 139 1.57 -0.26 -9.52
N GLY A 140 1.65 -1.47 -10.06
CA GLY A 140 0.48 -2.35 -10.21
C GLY A 140 -0.34 -2.54 -8.92
N GLY A 141 0.30 -3.01 -7.86
CA GLY A 141 -0.36 -3.35 -6.58
C GLY A 141 -0.08 -2.38 -5.44
N TYR A 142 0.88 -1.47 -5.61
CA TYR A 142 1.32 -0.56 -4.55
C TYR A 142 1.31 0.88 -5.04
N TRP A 143 0.89 1.78 -4.16
CA TRP A 143 1.14 3.21 -4.25
C TRP A 143 2.09 3.58 -3.12
N GLY A 144 3.14 4.34 -3.39
CA GLY A 144 4.16 4.58 -2.37
C GLY A 144 4.98 5.83 -2.61
N VAL A 145 5.84 6.11 -1.64
CA VAL A 145 6.71 7.29 -1.62
C VAL A 145 8.14 6.90 -1.27
N ASN A 146 9.07 7.58 -1.94
CA ASN A 146 10.51 7.41 -1.75
C ASN A 146 11.15 8.73 -1.34
N PHE A 147 11.82 8.74 -0.20
CA PHE A 147 12.72 9.81 0.19
C PHE A 147 14.12 9.25 0.07
N ASN A 148 14.94 9.87 -0.76
CA ASN A 148 16.33 9.46 -0.94
C ASN A 148 17.23 10.57 -0.42
N ASP A 149 18.38 10.18 0.13
CA ASP A 149 19.43 11.09 0.56
C ASP A 149 18.97 12.15 1.59
N PHE A 150 18.07 11.77 2.51
CA PHE A 150 17.69 12.64 3.61
C PHE A 150 18.83 12.77 4.61
N GLU A 151 19.29 13.99 4.86
CA GLU A 151 20.33 14.30 5.84
C GLU A 151 19.71 14.96 7.08
N PHE A 152 19.90 14.37 8.27
CA PHE A 152 19.41 14.94 9.53
C PHE A 152 20.10 16.25 9.91
N SER A 153 21.36 16.42 9.48
CA SER A 153 22.12 17.63 9.72
C SER A 153 23.13 17.83 8.61
N GLU A 154 23.23 19.08 8.13
CA GLU A 154 24.21 19.49 7.13
C GLU A 154 25.64 19.08 7.58
N GLY A 155 26.30 18.25 6.77
CA GLY A 155 27.65 17.74 7.07
C GLY A 155 27.68 16.46 7.92
N SER A 156 26.55 15.80 8.15
CA SER A 156 26.57 14.43 8.67
C SER A 156 27.10 13.47 7.61
N ASN A 157 27.90 12.47 8.04
CA ASN A 157 28.36 11.41 7.14
C ASN A 157 27.31 10.29 6.99
N GLN A 158 26.02 10.62 7.13
CA GLN A 158 24.91 9.68 7.08
C GLN A 158 23.83 10.19 6.15
N SER A 159 23.39 9.35 5.21
CA SER A 159 22.20 9.55 4.40
C SER A 159 21.13 8.56 4.82
N ILE A 160 19.87 8.99 4.71
CA ILE A 160 18.71 8.19 5.06
C ILE A 160 17.80 8.08 3.86
N ASP A 161 17.48 6.84 3.53
CA ASP A 161 16.49 6.52 2.51
C ASP A 161 15.25 5.96 3.21
N ILE A 162 14.08 6.51 2.89
CA ILE A 162 12.78 6.09 3.44
C ILE A 162 11.90 5.64 2.27
N HIS A 163 11.43 4.40 2.36
CA HIS A 163 10.52 3.77 1.43
C HIS A 163 9.22 3.44 2.15
N VAL A 164 8.08 3.90 1.63
CA VAL A 164 6.77 3.65 2.21
C VAL A 164 5.81 3.18 1.12
N ASP A 165 5.19 2.03 1.31
CA ASP A 165 4.31 1.40 0.34
C ASP A 165 2.95 1.16 0.95
N TYR A 166 1.89 1.54 0.25
CA TYR A 166 0.50 1.23 0.60
C TYR A 166 -0.04 0.22 -0.40
N LEU A 167 -0.71 -0.81 0.11
CA LEU A 167 -1.37 -1.79 -0.75
C LEU A 167 -2.59 -1.13 -1.38
N LYS A 168 -2.73 -1.21 -2.70
CA LYS A 168 -3.83 -0.50 -3.39
C LYS A 168 -5.22 -1.06 -3.14
N ASP A 169 -5.30 -2.30 -2.65
CA ASP A 169 -6.54 -3.02 -2.43
C ASP A 169 -7.30 -2.47 -1.21
N ASP A 170 -6.59 -2.10 -0.14
CA ASP A 170 -7.17 -1.60 1.10
C ASP A 170 -6.59 -0.27 1.59
N GLY A 171 -5.50 0.20 0.99
CA GLY A 171 -4.85 1.47 1.33
C GLY A 171 -4.02 1.40 2.61
N VAL A 172 -3.87 0.21 3.20
CA VAL A 172 -3.07 0.01 4.41
C VAL A 172 -1.60 -0.10 4.04
N LEU A 173 -0.73 0.42 4.90
CA LEU A 173 0.71 0.26 4.78
C LEU A 173 1.08 -1.21 4.55
N ALA A 174 1.90 -1.47 3.55
CA ALA A 174 2.41 -2.78 3.17
C ALA A 174 3.86 -2.92 3.60
N HIS A 175 4.69 -1.95 3.23
CA HIS A 175 6.10 -1.92 3.59
C HIS A 175 6.50 -0.54 4.06
N TRP A 176 7.34 -0.50 5.09
CA TRP A 176 8.07 0.70 5.46
C TRP A 176 9.52 0.30 5.68
N THR A 177 10.43 0.90 4.93
CA THR A 177 11.87 0.64 5.05
C THR A 177 12.60 1.95 5.26
N VAL A 178 13.42 2.00 6.29
CA VAL A 178 14.42 3.04 6.53
C VAL A 178 15.78 2.40 6.35
N THR A 179 16.62 2.97 5.50
CA THR A 179 18.02 2.57 5.34
C THR A 179 18.92 3.73 5.70
N MET A 180 19.86 3.50 6.60
CA MET A 180 20.88 4.47 6.99
C MET A 180 22.21 4.07 6.36
N THR A 181 22.79 4.95 5.56
CA THR A 181 24.03 4.69 4.83
C THR A 181 25.10 5.69 5.22
N ASN A 182 26.32 5.22 5.49
CA ASN A 182 27.45 6.11 5.66
C ASN A 182 27.87 6.67 4.30
N THR A 183 27.80 7.98 4.11
CA THR A 183 28.06 8.63 2.82
C THR A 183 29.53 8.54 2.39
N THR A 184 30.46 8.36 3.33
CA THR A 184 31.90 8.24 3.02
C THR A 184 32.30 6.84 2.57
N SER A 185 31.75 5.80 3.21
CA SER A 185 32.09 4.40 2.91
C SER A 185 31.07 3.70 2.01
N SER A 186 29.91 4.31 1.79
CA SER A 186 28.73 3.73 1.13
C SER A 186 28.24 2.43 1.79
N LEU A 187 28.59 2.21 3.06
CA LEU A 187 28.15 1.04 3.83
C LEU A 187 26.84 1.37 4.54
N VAL A 188 25.88 0.44 4.49
CA VAL A 188 24.66 0.50 5.29
C VAL A 188 25.06 0.32 6.77
N THR A 189 24.80 1.33 7.58
CA THR A 189 25.08 1.34 9.01
C THR A 189 23.89 0.90 9.84
N GLY A 190 22.67 1.00 9.30
CA GLY A 190 21.48 0.47 9.94
C GLY A 190 20.27 0.42 9.02
N SER A 191 19.25 -0.33 9.43
CA SER A 191 17.97 -0.39 8.75
C SER A 191 16.83 -0.66 9.73
N ILE A 192 15.65 -0.13 9.40
CA ILE A 192 14.38 -0.49 10.02
C ILE A 192 13.48 -0.98 8.90
N ILE A 193 12.97 -2.18 9.01
CA ILE A 193 12.07 -2.77 8.01
C ILE A 193 10.81 -3.18 8.75
N MET A 194 9.68 -2.71 8.26
CA MET A 194 8.36 -3.14 8.72
C MET A 194 7.57 -3.66 7.53
N THR A 195 7.05 -4.88 7.65
CA THR A 195 6.30 -5.55 6.59
C THR A 195 4.98 -6.04 7.12
N ARG A 196 3.88 -5.73 6.42
CA ARG A 196 2.57 -6.24 6.75
C ARG A 196 2.50 -7.75 6.50
N GLN A 197 1.97 -8.48 7.45
CA GLN A 197 1.73 -9.92 7.32
C GLN A 197 0.59 -10.19 6.35
N GLY A 198 0.67 -11.30 5.61
CA GLY A 198 -0.39 -11.73 4.70
C GLY A 198 -0.45 -10.97 3.37
N LEU A 199 0.58 -10.19 3.04
CA LEU A 199 0.69 -9.56 1.72
C LEU A 199 0.69 -10.62 0.61
N PRO A 200 0.07 -10.33 -0.54
CA PRO A 200 0.07 -11.25 -1.68
C PRO A 200 1.52 -11.44 -2.18
N GLY A 201 2.08 -12.64 -1.96
CA GLY A 201 3.47 -12.94 -2.33
C GLY A 201 3.81 -12.81 -3.82
N LEU A 202 2.79 -12.74 -4.70
CA LEU A 202 2.90 -12.36 -6.11
C LEU A 202 1.69 -11.50 -6.49
N ASP A 203 1.93 -10.22 -6.76
CA ASP A 203 0.96 -9.37 -7.44
C ASP A 203 0.91 -9.73 -8.94
N ILE A 204 0.25 -10.85 -9.23
CA ILE A 204 0.09 -11.35 -10.61
C ILE A 204 -0.68 -10.32 -11.45
N VAL A 205 -1.62 -9.59 -10.86
CA VAL A 205 -2.45 -8.62 -11.58
C VAL A 205 -1.64 -7.37 -11.93
N GLY A 206 -0.85 -6.83 -10.99
CA GLY A 206 0.09 -5.75 -11.26
C GLY A 206 1.19 -6.18 -12.22
N TRP A 207 1.76 -7.38 -12.06
CA TRP A 207 2.73 -7.92 -13.01
C TRP A 207 2.13 -8.04 -14.42
N ILE A 208 0.88 -8.50 -14.55
CA ILE A 208 0.16 -8.56 -15.84
C ILE A 208 -0.14 -7.16 -16.39
N ARG A 209 -0.49 -6.17 -15.55
CA ARG A 209 -0.75 -4.79 -15.99
C ARG A 209 0.53 -4.12 -16.48
N ASP A 210 1.62 -4.28 -15.74
CA ASP A 210 2.93 -3.69 -16.05
C ASP A 210 3.58 -4.40 -17.25
N ASN A 211 3.24 -5.68 -17.48
CA ASN A 211 3.75 -6.49 -18.60
C ASN A 211 2.66 -6.88 -19.61
N LEU A 212 1.60 -6.06 -19.75
CA LEU A 212 0.42 -6.37 -20.58
C LEU A 212 0.82 -6.67 -22.04
N LEU A 213 1.87 -6.00 -22.52
CA LEU A 213 2.44 -6.19 -23.85
C LEU A 213 3.05 -7.59 -24.01
N LEU A 214 3.72 -8.09 -22.96
CA LEU A 214 4.36 -9.41 -22.91
C LEU A 214 3.32 -10.53 -22.82
N VAL A 215 2.26 -10.30 -22.03
CA VAL A 215 1.09 -11.19 -21.95
C VAL A 215 0.34 -11.24 -23.29
N GLY A 216 0.18 -10.09 -23.95
CA GLY A 216 -0.41 -9.99 -25.29
C GLY A 216 0.36 -10.77 -26.35
N VAL A 217 1.70 -10.72 -26.32
CA VAL A 217 2.58 -11.54 -27.19
C VAL A 217 2.41 -13.03 -26.89
N GLY A 218 2.35 -13.41 -25.61
CA GLY A 218 2.14 -14.80 -25.19
C GLY A 218 0.82 -15.39 -25.72
N VAL A 219 -0.30 -14.67 -25.57
CA VAL A 219 -1.61 -15.07 -26.11
C VAL A 219 -1.57 -15.15 -27.63
N GLY A 220 -0.92 -14.19 -28.30
CA GLY A 220 -0.75 -14.19 -29.75
C GLY A 220 -0.04 -15.44 -30.28
N ILE A 221 1.02 -15.88 -29.61
CA ILE A 221 1.77 -17.09 -29.98
C ILE A 221 0.90 -18.34 -29.84
N VAL A 222 0.10 -18.45 -28.77
CA VAL A 222 -0.80 -19.60 -28.54
C VAL A 222 -1.88 -19.68 -29.63
N VAL A 223 -2.46 -18.54 -30.01
CA VAL A 223 -3.46 -18.46 -31.09
C VAL A 223 -2.85 -18.84 -32.44
N ILE A 224 -1.65 -18.35 -32.75
CA ILE A 224 -0.95 -18.67 -34.01
C ILE A 224 -0.60 -20.17 -34.05
N LEU A 225 -0.04 -20.72 -32.98
CA LEU A 225 0.27 -22.16 -32.90
C LEU A 225 -1.00 -23.02 -33.01
N GLY A 226 -2.07 -22.63 -32.34
CA GLY A 226 -3.38 -23.30 -32.45
C GLY A 226 -3.91 -23.28 -33.88
N ALA A 227 -3.85 -22.13 -34.55
CA ALA A 227 -4.27 -21.97 -35.94
C ALA A 227 -3.41 -22.82 -36.90
N VAL A 228 -2.09 -22.84 -36.73
CA VAL A 228 -1.16 -23.65 -37.54
C VAL A 228 -1.41 -25.15 -37.36
N VAL A 229 -1.64 -25.60 -36.12
CA VAL A 229 -1.96 -27.02 -35.83
C VAL A 229 -3.31 -27.41 -36.42
N CYS A 230 -4.34 -26.56 -36.32
CA CYS A 230 -5.64 -26.80 -36.94
C CYS A 230 -5.57 -26.81 -38.48
N MET A 231 -4.72 -25.98 -39.08
CA MET A 231 -4.51 -25.97 -40.54
C MET A 231 -3.71 -27.18 -41.04
N ARG A 232 -2.75 -27.70 -40.26
CA ARG A 232 -1.98 -28.91 -40.61
C ARG A 232 -2.71 -30.24 -40.40
N ARG A 233 -3.82 -30.25 -39.65
CA ARG A 233 -4.63 -31.45 -39.38
C ARG A 233 -5.80 -31.65 -40.37
N LYS A 234 -5.95 -30.77 -41.36
CA LYS A 234 -6.79 -30.98 -42.55
C LYS A 234 -5.92 -31.48 -43.70
#